data_AF-A0A525NP27-F1
#
_entry.id   AF-A0A525NP27-F1
#
_cell.length_a   1.000
_cell.length_b   1.000
_cell.length_c   1.000
_cell.angle_alpha   90.00
_cell.angle_beta   90.00
_cell.angle_gamma   90.00
#
_symmetry.space_group_name_H-M   'P 1'
#
loop_
_entity.id
_entity.type
_entity.pdbx_description
1 polymer ?
#
loop_
_entity_poly.entity_id
_entity_poly.type
_entity_poly.pdbx_seq_one_letter_code
_entity_poly.pdbx_strand_id
1 'polypeptide(L)'
;MLPRHLLSSITALLALSAMPALAELKYSNDTGGSVKLYGQLSPAYLSFDDGVASYGDLVDNEVSNTRAGLTVTQDYGSSVLQFDFLTALGFGQSSNYGQAGDPKFLDWRRTFVRKLEVSWKTESAGTFTFGQGSMATDGVAQSDLSGTKMAMYNGLDTVA
;
A
#
# COMPACT_ATOMS: atom_id res chain seq x y z
N MET A 1 -23.18 -19.15 -4.37
CA MET A 1 -22.42 -20.39 -4.05
C MET A 1 -21.05 -20.28 -4.71
N LEU A 2 -19.98 -20.02 -3.94
CA LEU A 2 -18.63 -19.90 -4.51
C LEU A 2 -18.14 -21.25 -5.06
N PRO A 3 -17.55 -21.29 -6.27
CA PRO A 3 -17.04 -22.53 -6.85
C PRO A 3 -15.85 -23.07 -6.07
N ARG A 4 -15.80 -24.40 -5.94
CA ARG A 4 -14.86 -25.18 -5.10
C ARG A 4 -13.36 -24.93 -5.41
N HIS A 5 -13.06 -24.37 -6.57
CA HIS A 5 -11.70 -24.01 -7.00
C HIS A 5 -11.19 -22.70 -6.39
N LEU A 6 -12.09 -21.78 -6.01
CA LEU A 6 -11.71 -20.56 -5.27
C LEU A 6 -11.31 -20.86 -3.82
N LEU A 7 -11.90 -21.90 -3.21
CA LEU A 7 -11.55 -22.35 -1.85
C LEU A 7 -10.12 -22.86 -1.74
N SER A 8 -9.57 -23.49 -2.79
CA SER A 8 -8.17 -23.93 -2.80
C SER A 8 -7.19 -22.75 -2.94
N SER A 9 -7.58 -21.68 -3.63
CA SER A 9 -6.80 -20.43 -3.70
C SER A 9 -6.81 -19.65 -2.37
N ILE A 10 -7.92 -19.73 -1.62
CA ILE A 10 -8.09 -19.09 -0.31
C ILE A 10 -7.12 -19.66 0.74
N THR A 11 -6.83 -20.97 0.73
CA THR A 11 -5.87 -21.57 1.68
C THR A 11 -4.43 -21.13 1.41
N ALA A 12 -4.06 -20.88 0.16
CA ALA A 12 -2.73 -20.38 -0.19
C ALA A 12 -2.52 -18.91 0.22
N LEU A 13 -3.58 -18.09 0.14
CA LEU A 13 -3.53 -16.67 0.52
C LEU A 13 -3.50 -16.48 2.04
N LEU A 14 -4.26 -17.29 2.80
CA LEU A 14 -4.21 -17.29 4.27
C LEU A 14 -2.93 -17.91 4.84
N ALA A 15 -2.27 -18.81 4.11
CA ALA A 15 -0.99 -19.38 4.54
C ALA A 15 0.18 -18.38 4.38
N LEU A 16 0.05 -17.39 3.49
CA LEU A 16 1.08 -16.37 3.30
C LEU A 16 1.07 -15.26 4.36
N SER A 17 -0.07 -15.04 5.03
CA SER A 17 -0.18 -14.07 6.13
C SER A 17 0.42 -14.55 7.46
N ALA A 18 0.82 -15.82 7.54
CA ALA A 18 1.41 -16.44 8.73
C ALA A 18 2.94 -16.62 8.64
N MET A 19 3.60 -16.11 7.59
CA MET A 19 5.06 -16.12 7.54
C MET A 19 5.63 -15.16 8.60
N PRO A 20 6.70 -15.55 9.30
CA PRO A 20 7.34 -14.66 10.26
C PRO A 20 7.84 -13.42 9.51
N ALA A 21 7.32 -12.26 9.91
CA ALA A 21 7.72 -10.93 9.46
C ALA A 21 9.13 -10.54 9.99
N LEU A 22 10.12 -11.44 9.87
CA LEU A 22 11.43 -11.26 10.49
C LEU A 22 12.59 -11.00 9.52
N ALA A 23 12.36 -11.15 8.22
CA ALA A 23 13.33 -10.74 7.21
C ALA A 23 12.78 -9.53 6.48
N GLU A 24 13.35 -8.34 6.74
CA GLU A 24 13.15 -7.19 5.86
C GLU A 24 13.54 -7.64 4.44
N LEU A 25 12.68 -7.39 3.46
CA LEU A 25 12.97 -7.69 2.05
C LEU A 25 13.99 -6.68 1.53
N LYS A 26 15.22 -6.79 2.04
CA LYS A 26 16.30 -5.83 1.83
C LYS A 26 17.54 -6.55 1.33
N TYR A 27 18.09 -6.01 0.24
CA TYR A 27 19.41 -6.33 -0.27
C TYR A 27 20.34 -5.14 -0.01
N SER A 28 21.57 -5.40 0.40
CA SER A 28 22.62 -4.40 0.52
C SER A 28 23.88 -4.89 -0.18
N ASN A 29 24.66 -3.96 -0.74
CA ASN A 29 25.97 -4.24 -1.31
C ASN A 29 27.10 -3.66 -0.44
N ASP A 30 28.34 -4.00 -0.76
CA ASP A 30 29.52 -3.53 -0.02
C ASP A 30 29.90 -2.07 -0.31
N THR A 31 29.19 -1.40 -1.23
CA THR A 31 29.44 -0.01 -1.63
C THR A 31 28.43 0.96 -1.02
N GLY A 32 27.68 0.57 0.01
CA GLY A 32 26.68 1.43 0.68
C GLY A 32 25.37 1.59 -0.09
N GLY A 33 25.12 0.75 -1.08
CA GLY A 33 23.86 0.67 -1.81
C GLY A 33 22.92 -0.35 -1.19
N SER A 34 21.63 -0.04 -1.12
CA SER A 34 20.60 -1.00 -0.70
C SER A 34 19.31 -0.86 -1.49
N VAL A 35 18.57 -1.97 -1.60
CA VAL A 35 17.24 -2.05 -2.18
C VAL A 35 16.33 -2.70 -1.15
N LYS A 36 15.24 -2.04 -0.80
CA LYS A 36 14.22 -2.52 0.14
C LYS A 36 12.89 -2.61 -0.57
N LEU A 37 12.23 -3.76 -0.50
CA LEU A 37 10.84 -3.92 -0.92
C LEU A 37 9.93 -3.76 0.29
N TYR A 38 8.82 -3.06 0.12
CA TYR A 38 7.83 -2.83 1.17
C TYR A 38 6.42 -2.78 0.59
N GLY A 39 5.41 -2.87 1.43
CA GLY A 39 4.02 -2.87 1.00
C GLY A 39 3.10 -3.45 2.05
N GLN A 40 1.84 -3.63 1.65
CA GLN A 40 0.81 -4.25 2.47
C GLN A 40 -0.21 -4.95 1.59
N LEU A 41 -0.79 -6.02 2.14
CA LEU A 41 -2.01 -6.63 1.62
C LEU A 41 -3.15 -6.27 2.57
N SER A 42 -4.28 -5.80 2.04
CA SER A 42 -5.47 -5.47 2.84
C SER A 42 -6.75 -6.03 2.21
N PRO A 43 -6.82 -7.35 1.99
CA PRO A 43 -8.04 -7.96 1.48
C PRO A 43 -9.15 -7.89 2.54
N ALA A 44 -10.38 -7.77 2.08
CA ALA A 44 -11.59 -7.85 2.89
C ALA A 44 -12.64 -8.71 2.17
N TYR A 45 -13.63 -9.19 2.93
CA TYR A 45 -14.84 -9.76 2.36
C TYR A 45 -15.98 -8.77 2.61
N LEU A 46 -16.60 -8.30 1.54
CA LEU A 46 -17.75 -7.41 1.60
C LEU A 46 -19.00 -8.20 1.27
N SER A 47 -20.04 -8.08 2.09
CA SER A 47 -21.34 -8.66 1.83
C SER A 47 -22.44 -7.66 2.17
N PHE A 48 -23.50 -7.68 1.36
CA PHE A 48 -24.69 -6.87 1.55
C PHE A 48 -25.92 -7.64 1.06
N ASP A 49 -27.06 -7.33 1.66
CA ASP A 49 -28.37 -7.90 1.31
C ASP A 49 -29.31 -6.74 0.97
N ASP A 50 -29.95 -6.80 -0.20
CA ASP A 50 -30.86 -5.76 -0.69
C ASP A 50 -32.34 -6.04 -0.35
N GLY A 51 -32.61 -7.10 0.42
CA GLY A 51 -33.95 -7.58 0.76
C GLY A 51 -34.55 -8.55 -0.26
N VAL A 52 -33.90 -8.79 -1.40
CA VAL A 52 -34.28 -9.78 -2.43
C VAL A 52 -33.21 -10.85 -2.56
N ALA A 53 -31.93 -10.45 -2.57
CA ALA A 53 -30.79 -11.34 -2.66
C ALA A 53 -29.60 -10.83 -1.82
N SER A 54 -28.79 -11.78 -1.37
CA SER A 54 -27.51 -11.47 -0.73
C SER A 54 -26.37 -11.58 -1.75
N TYR A 55 -25.47 -10.60 -1.71
CA TYR A 55 -24.27 -10.53 -2.52
C TYR A 55 -23.04 -10.51 -1.62
N GLY A 56 -21.92 -10.99 -2.14
CA GLY A 56 -20.66 -10.81 -1.45
C GLY A 56 -19.46 -11.26 -2.26
N ASP A 57 -18.38 -10.50 -2.15
CA ASP A 57 -17.15 -10.69 -2.91
C ASP A 57 -15.91 -10.36 -2.06
N LEU A 58 -14.76 -10.86 -2.51
CA LEU A 58 -13.47 -10.43 -2.01
C LEU A 58 -13.13 -9.07 -2.61
N VAL A 59 -12.79 -8.13 -1.74
CA VAL A 59 -12.49 -6.75 -2.09
C VAL A 59 -11.17 -6.32 -1.47
N ASP A 60 -10.65 -5.19 -1.90
CA ASP A 60 -9.53 -4.50 -1.28
C ASP A 60 -10.03 -3.31 -0.47
N ASN A 61 -9.33 -3.00 0.62
CA ASN A 61 -9.73 -1.92 1.51
C ASN A 61 -9.43 -0.54 0.87
N GLU A 62 -10.47 0.19 0.46
CA GLU A 62 -10.33 1.54 -0.13
C GLU A 62 -9.50 2.52 0.72
N VAL A 63 -9.62 2.42 2.05
CA VAL A 63 -8.96 3.34 2.98
C VAL A 63 -7.46 3.06 3.05
N SER A 64 -7.09 1.78 3.03
CA SER A 64 -5.72 1.30 3.22
C SER A 64 -5.45 0.17 2.24
N ASN A 65 -5.37 0.55 0.97
CA ASN A 65 -5.38 -0.40 -0.12
C ASN A 65 -4.12 -1.26 -0.20
N THR A 66 -4.27 -2.41 -0.85
CA THR A 66 -3.18 -3.30 -1.17
C THR A 66 -2.19 -2.62 -2.12
N ARG A 67 -0.92 -2.59 -1.72
CA ARG A 67 0.13 -1.80 -2.39
C ARG A 67 1.50 -2.41 -2.18
N ALA A 68 2.38 -2.15 -3.15
CA ALA A 68 3.77 -2.58 -3.11
C ALA A 68 4.67 -1.45 -3.58
N GLY A 69 5.85 -1.37 -2.99
CA GLY A 69 6.83 -0.34 -3.24
C GLY A 69 8.24 -0.85 -3.05
N LEU A 70 9.17 -0.01 -3.47
CA LEU A 70 10.59 -0.22 -3.28
C LEU A 70 11.29 1.09 -2.95
N THR A 71 12.35 0.99 -2.17
CA THR A 71 13.28 2.06 -1.86
C THR A 71 14.66 1.60 -2.31
N VAL A 72 15.32 2.41 -3.15
CA VAL A 72 16.73 2.24 -3.49
C VAL A 72 17.51 3.34 -2.81
N THR A 73 18.53 2.99 -2.05
CA THR A 73 19.37 3.94 -1.32
C THR A 73 20.82 3.74 -1.72
N GLN A 74 21.58 4.82 -1.83
CA GLN A 74 23.00 4.82 -2.09
C GLN A 74 23.70 5.86 -1.22
N ASP A 75 24.64 5.40 -0.40
CA ASP A 75 25.47 6.25 0.43
C ASP A 75 26.62 6.87 -0.39
N TYR A 76 26.90 8.14 -0.14
CA TYR A 76 27.98 8.93 -0.73
C TYR A 76 28.67 9.76 0.35
N GLY A 77 29.64 9.16 1.04
CA GLY A 77 30.26 9.78 2.22
C GLY A 77 29.22 10.01 3.31
N SER A 78 29.05 11.26 3.75
CA SER A 78 28.01 11.65 4.72
C SER A 78 26.63 11.91 4.11
N SER A 79 26.50 11.84 2.77
CA SER A 79 25.24 12.11 2.06
C SER A 79 24.57 10.82 1.62
N VAL A 80 23.25 10.85 1.42
CA VAL A 80 22.45 9.70 1.00
C VAL A 80 21.55 10.09 -0.16
N LEU A 81 21.64 9.35 -1.26
CA LEU A 81 20.70 9.44 -2.38
C LEU A 81 19.67 8.32 -2.23
N GLN A 82 18.39 8.63 -2.37
CA GLN A 82 17.30 7.68 -2.24
C GLN A 82 16.29 7.86 -3.38
N PHE A 83 15.83 6.75 -3.94
CA PHE A 83 14.72 6.68 -4.88
C PHE A 83 13.60 5.85 -4.25
N ASP A 84 12.39 6.40 -4.25
CA ASP A 84 11.21 5.71 -3.73
C ASP A 84 10.14 5.55 -4.82
N PHE A 85 9.61 4.34 -4.90
CA PHE A 85 8.47 4.00 -5.73
C PHE A 85 7.42 3.26 -4.90
N LEU A 86 6.15 3.64 -5.06
CA LEU A 86 5.01 2.95 -4.45
C LEU A 86 3.84 2.95 -5.42
N THR A 87 3.19 1.80 -5.58
CA THR A 87 1.97 1.68 -6.38
C THR A 87 0.92 0.83 -5.66
N ALA A 88 -0.35 1.22 -5.78
CA ALA A 88 -1.44 0.31 -5.46
C ALA A 88 -1.52 -0.80 -6.51
N LEU A 89 -1.89 -2.00 -6.12
CA LEU A 89 -1.94 -3.15 -7.05
C LEU A 89 -3.20 -3.17 -7.91
N GLY A 90 -4.18 -2.30 -7.64
CA GLY A 90 -5.38 -2.13 -8.47
C GLY A 90 -6.45 -3.20 -8.26
N PHE A 91 -6.49 -3.82 -7.08
CA PHE A 91 -7.58 -4.73 -6.72
C PHE A 91 -8.91 -3.97 -6.61
N GLY A 92 -10.03 -4.66 -6.80
CA GLY A 92 -11.37 -4.08 -6.68
C GLY A 92 -11.59 -3.47 -5.29
N GLN A 93 -11.70 -2.13 -5.21
CA GLN A 93 -11.81 -1.44 -3.93
C GLN A 93 -13.24 -1.50 -3.36
N SER A 94 -13.38 -1.67 -2.06
CA SER A 94 -14.66 -1.86 -1.35
C SER A 94 -15.68 -0.75 -1.61
N SER A 95 -15.26 0.49 -1.88
CA SER A 95 -16.12 1.63 -2.20
C SER A 95 -16.82 1.53 -3.56
N ASN A 96 -16.29 0.72 -4.49
CA ASN A 96 -16.77 0.61 -5.86
C ASN A 96 -17.77 -0.54 -6.06
N TYR A 97 -17.94 -1.40 -5.07
CA TYR A 97 -18.92 -2.49 -5.09
C TYR A 97 -20.30 -1.99 -4.64
N GLY A 98 -21.34 -2.40 -5.36
CA GLY A 98 -22.73 -2.10 -5.01
C GLY A 98 -23.71 -2.72 -6.01
N GLN A 99 -25.00 -2.41 -5.89
CA GLN A 99 -26.05 -3.01 -6.74
C GLN A 99 -25.83 -2.79 -8.26
N ALA A 100 -25.22 -1.67 -8.64
CA ALA A 100 -24.84 -1.36 -10.02
C ALA A 100 -23.32 -1.34 -10.25
N GLY A 101 -22.54 -1.55 -9.19
CA GLY A 101 -21.08 -1.45 -9.19
C GLY A 101 -20.46 -2.84 -9.07
N ASP A 102 -19.92 -3.35 -10.18
CA ASP A 102 -19.16 -4.59 -10.23
C ASP A 102 -17.79 -4.29 -10.85
N PRO A 103 -16.86 -3.73 -10.06
CA PRO A 103 -15.54 -3.39 -10.56
C PRO A 103 -14.78 -4.67 -10.90
N LYS A 104 -13.87 -4.58 -11.88
CA LYS A 104 -12.94 -5.68 -12.14
C LYS A 104 -12.15 -5.98 -10.87
N PHE A 105 -12.01 -7.27 -10.53
CA PHE A 105 -11.22 -7.72 -9.39
C PHE A 105 -9.77 -7.19 -9.43
N LEU A 106 -9.21 -6.99 -10.64
CA LEU A 106 -7.89 -6.38 -10.86
C LEU A 106 -7.93 -5.46 -12.09
N ASP A 107 -7.60 -4.18 -11.91
CA ASP A 107 -7.52 -3.18 -12.98
C ASP A 107 -6.42 -2.16 -12.67
N TRP A 108 -5.15 -2.54 -12.77
CA TRP A 108 -4.06 -1.60 -12.52
C TRP A 108 -3.98 -0.51 -13.60
N ARG A 109 -3.86 0.75 -13.16
CA ARG A 109 -3.73 1.95 -14.01
C ARG A 109 -2.56 2.80 -13.54
N ARG A 110 -1.96 3.57 -14.45
CA ARG A 110 -0.85 4.49 -14.12
C ARG A 110 -1.20 5.48 -13.00
N THR A 111 -2.47 5.86 -12.85
CA THR A 111 -2.97 6.72 -11.77
C THR A 111 -2.83 6.10 -10.38
N PHE A 112 -2.53 4.81 -10.27
CA PHE A 112 -2.25 4.10 -9.03
C PHE A 112 -0.78 4.13 -8.61
N VAL A 113 0.08 4.84 -9.34
CA VAL A 113 1.39 5.22 -8.82
C VAL A 113 1.19 6.29 -7.74
N ARG A 114 1.53 5.94 -6.51
CA ARG A 114 1.31 6.77 -5.31
C ARG A 114 2.55 7.57 -4.95
N LYS A 115 3.73 6.98 -5.14
CA LYS A 115 5.02 7.59 -4.85
C LYS A 115 5.98 7.32 -6.01
N LEU A 116 6.66 8.35 -6.47
CA LEU A 116 7.75 8.31 -7.44
C LEU A 116 8.62 9.55 -7.19
N GLU A 117 9.63 9.41 -6.33
CA GLU A 117 10.48 10.53 -5.92
C GLU A 117 11.95 10.14 -5.80
N VAL A 118 12.81 11.14 -5.95
CA VAL A 118 14.22 11.07 -5.61
C VAL A 118 14.48 12.06 -4.48
N SER A 119 15.13 11.61 -3.43
CA SER A 119 15.57 12.45 -2.33
C SER A 119 17.09 12.41 -2.17
N TRP A 120 17.66 13.57 -1.86
CA TRP A 120 19.07 13.73 -1.54
C TRP A 120 19.20 14.34 -0.16
N LYS A 121 19.69 13.53 0.78
CA LYS A 121 20.01 13.94 2.14
C LYS A 121 21.47 14.37 2.20
N THR A 122 21.68 15.61 2.62
CA THR A 122 23.00 16.21 2.81
C THR A 122 23.36 16.26 4.29
N GLU A 123 24.65 16.38 4.60
CA GLU A 123 25.13 16.48 5.99
C GLU A 123 24.65 17.76 6.69
N SER A 124 24.58 18.89 5.96
CA SER A 124 24.39 20.22 6.57
C SER A 124 23.19 21.02 6.05
N ALA A 125 22.62 20.68 4.89
CA ALA A 125 21.55 21.46 4.25
C ALA A 125 20.18 20.75 4.29
N GLY A 126 20.08 19.60 4.96
CA GLY A 126 18.84 18.82 5.07
C GLY A 126 18.58 17.91 3.87
N THR A 127 17.30 17.62 3.61
CA THR A 127 16.85 16.71 2.54
C THR A 127 16.14 17.47 1.45
N PHE A 128 16.60 17.30 0.21
CA PHE A 128 15.93 17.81 -0.99
C PHE A 128 15.17 16.67 -1.64
N THR A 129 13.88 16.84 -1.94
CA THR A 129 13.05 15.81 -2.58
C THR A 129 12.42 16.34 -3.85
N PHE A 130 12.45 15.55 -4.92
CA PHE A 130 11.88 15.86 -6.22
C PHE A 130 11.01 14.70 -6.70
N GLY A 131 9.76 14.98 -7.07
CA GLY A 131 8.85 13.98 -7.64
C GLY A 131 7.44 14.07 -7.07
N GLN A 132 6.71 12.95 -7.19
CA GLN A 132 5.37 12.77 -6.64
C GLN A 132 5.48 11.97 -5.34
N GLY A 133 5.06 12.56 -4.22
CA GLY A 133 5.09 11.91 -2.91
C GLY A 133 4.34 12.72 -1.86
N SER A 134 4.65 12.48 -0.59
CA SER A 134 4.08 13.25 0.52
C SER A 134 4.45 14.73 0.41
N MET A 135 3.45 15.59 0.51
CA MET A 135 3.68 17.04 0.61
C MET A 135 4.14 17.40 2.02
N ALA A 136 4.80 18.54 2.21
CA ALA A 136 5.29 18.99 3.52
C ALA A 136 4.17 19.16 4.59
N THR A 137 2.92 19.30 4.16
CA THR A 137 1.74 19.40 5.04
C THR A 137 1.06 18.05 5.32
N ASP A 138 1.49 16.98 4.64
CA ASP A 138 1.00 15.62 4.84
C ASP A 138 1.31 15.18 6.29
N GLY A 139 0.29 14.70 7.02
CA GLY A 139 0.36 14.40 8.44
C GLY A 139 0.15 15.58 9.42
N VAL A 140 0.46 16.82 9.04
CA VAL A 140 0.26 18.00 9.92
C VAL A 140 -1.19 18.50 9.91
N ALA A 141 -1.86 18.38 8.76
CA ALA A 141 -3.24 18.85 8.57
C ALA A 141 -4.32 17.92 9.14
N GLN A 142 -3.96 16.75 9.67
CA GLN A 142 -4.90 15.68 10.04
C GLN A 142 -4.68 15.17 11.47
N SER A 143 -4.45 16.09 12.41
CA SER A 143 -4.54 15.75 13.83
C SER A 143 -6.02 15.60 14.22
N ASP A 144 -6.52 14.37 14.21
CA ASP A 144 -7.84 14.04 14.72
C ASP A 144 -7.83 14.03 16.26
N LEU A 145 -8.15 15.19 16.86
CA LEU A 145 -8.32 15.34 18.31
C LEU A 145 -9.75 15.00 18.78
N SER A 146 -10.65 14.60 17.87
CA SER A 146 -12.08 14.47 18.19
C SER A 146 -12.44 13.15 18.89
N GLY A 147 -11.51 12.20 18.93
CA GLY A 147 -11.76 10.85 19.48
C GLY A 147 -12.64 9.97 18.58
N THR A 148 -13.17 10.51 17.47
CA THR A 148 -13.89 9.73 16.47
C THR A 148 -12.95 9.33 15.34
N LYS A 149 -12.33 8.14 15.45
CA LYS A 149 -11.51 7.58 14.37
C LYS A 149 -12.38 7.27 13.15
N MET A 150 -12.54 8.23 12.25
CA MET A 150 -12.98 7.92 10.89
C MET A 150 -11.85 7.17 10.20
N ALA A 151 -12.13 6.01 9.62
CA ALA A 151 -11.21 5.25 8.79
C ALA A 151 -10.94 6.01 7.46
N MET A 152 -10.31 7.17 7.54
CA MET A 152 -9.99 8.05 6.40
C MET A 152 -8.50 8.40 6.36
N TYR A 153 -7.67 7.72 7.18
CA TYR A 153 -6.23 7.86 7.09
C TYR A 153 -5.67 6.95 5.99
N ASN A 154 -5.31 7.54 4.86
CA ASN A 154 -4.52 6.87 3.82
C ASN A 154 -3.08 7.39 3.86
N GLY A 155 -2.38 7.09 4.96
CA GLY A 155 -0.97 7.43 5.11
C GLY A 155 -0.09 6.74 4.07
N LEU A 156 0.91 7.47 3.60
CA LEU A 156 2.07 6.89 2.89
C LEU A 156 3.05 6.22 3.85
N ASP A 157 2.90 6.45 5.16
CA ASP A 157 3.69 5.80 6.19
C ASP A 157 3.14 4.40 6.49
N THR A 158 4.03 3.42 6.51
CA THR A 158 3.67 2.01 6.73
C THR A 158 3.54 1.79 8.24
N VAL A 159 2.45 1.16 8.69
CA VAL A 159 2.37 0.68 10.09
C VAL A 159 3.44 -0.40 10.26
N ALA A 160 4.31 -0.21 11.25
CA ALA A 160 5.33 -1.17 11.67
C ALA A 160 4.72 -2.45 12.25
#